data_AF-A0A173T5A1-F1
#
_entry.id   AF-A0A173T5A1-F1
#
_cell.length_a   1.000
_cell.length_b   1.000
_cell.length_c   1.000
_cell.angle_alpha   90.00
_cell.angle_beta   90.00
_cell.angle_gamma   90.00
#
_symmetry.space_group_name_H-M   'P 1'
#
loop_
_entity.id
_entity.type
_entity.pdbx_description
1 polymer ?
#
loop_
_entity_poly.entity_id
_entity_poly.type
_entity_poly.pdbx_seq_one_letter_code
_entity_poly.pdbx_strand_id
1 'polypeptide(L)' 'MITVLVTVENGTISEIEITSADGEDKAYLSMAEDIIPKIIEAQSADVDTVSGATFSSTGIRDAVSEALKQAEQ' A
#
# COMPACT_ATOMS: atom_id res chain seq x y z
N MET A 1 12.69 -1.10 3.04
CA MET A 1 12.10 -0.58 1.80
C MET A 1 10.93 -1.46 1.47
N ILE A 2 9.75 -0.88 1.26
CA ILE A 2 8.54 -1.62 0.91
C ILE A 2 8.30 -1.43 -0.59
N THR A 3 8.05 -2.54 -1.27
CA THR A 3 7.70 -2.59 -2.69
C THR A 3 6.33 -3.23 -2.81
N VAL A 4 5.43 -2.56 -3.51
CA VAL A 4 4.09 -3.04 -3.78
C VAL A 4 3.87 -3.19 -5.27
N LEU A 5 3.07 -4.18 -5.65
CA LEU A 5 2.52 -4.36 -6.98
C LEU A 5 1.07 -3.91 -6.93
N VAL A 6 0.72 -2.92 -7.74
CA VAL A 6 -0.65 -2.43 -7.85
C VAL A 6 -1.18 -2.82 -9.23
N THR A 7 -2.29 -3.55 -9.24
CA THR A 7 -3.01 -3.92 -10.46
C THR A 7 -4.16 -2.95 -10.64
N VAL A 8 -4.20 -2.30 -11.81
CA VAL A 8 -5.27 -1.38 -12.21
C VAL A 8 -6.00 -1.97 -13.40
N GLU A 9 -7.29 -2.26 -13.23
CA GLU A 9 -8.16 -2.76 -14.29
C GLU A 9 -9.27 -1.76 -14.57
N ASN A 10 -9.47 -1.41 -15.84
CA ASN A 10 -10.49 -0.44 -16.27
C ASN A 10 -10.41 0.93 -15.57
N GLY A 11 -9.20 1.34 -15.15
CA GLY A 11 -8.99 2.60 -14.43
C GLY A 11 -9.36 2.55 -12.95
N THR A 12 -9.53 1.36 -12.39
CA THR A 12 -9.83 1.12 -10.96
C THR A 12 -8.77 0.17 -10.40
N ILE A 13 -8.29 0.44 -9.19
CA ILE A 13 -7.39 -0.44 -8.44
C ILE A 13 -8.14 -1.75 -8.16
N SER A 14 -7.67 -2.85 -8.74
CA SER A 14 -8.25 -4.18 -8.54
C SER A 14 -7.53 -4.95 -7.44
N GLU A 15 -6.22 -4.78 -7.33
CA GLU A 15 -5.39 -5.55 -6.39
C GLU A 15 -4.15 -4.77 -5.98
N ILE A 16 -3.70 -5.01 -4.75
CA ILE A 16 -2.43 -4.48 -4.22
C ILE A 16 -1.75 -5.62 -3.47
N GLU A 17 -0.52 -5.94 -3.86
CA GLU A 17 0.28 -7.01 -3.25
C GLU A 17 1.63 -6.46 -2.78
N ILE A 18 2.08 -6.84 -1.59
CA ILE A 18 3.42 -6.47 -1.10
C ILE A 18 4.42 -7.51 -1.63
N THR A 19 5.27 -7.11 -2.57
CA THR A 19 6.26 -8.01 -3.20
C THR A 19 7.59 -8.04 -2.46
N SER A 20 7.94 -6.96 -1.76
CA SER A 20 9.09 -6.92 -0.86
C SER A 20 8.85 -5.95 0.29
N ALA A 21 9.41 -6.27 1.45
CA ALA A 21 9.39 -5.42 2.64
C ALA A 21 10.71 -5.57 3.41
N ASP A 22 11.83 -5.45 2.70
CA ASP A 22 13.15 -5.64 3.28
C ASP A 22 13.42 -4.62 4.39
N GLY A 23 13.75 -5.11 5.59
CA GLY A 23 14.03 -4.27 6.78
C GLY A 23 12.79 -3.89 7.60
N GLU A 24 11.61 -4.40 7.25
CA GLU A 24 10.41 -4.29 8.09
C GLU A 24 10.31 -5.46 9.07
N ASP A 25 9.75 -5.22 10.25
CA ASP A 25 9.32 -6.29 11.14
C ASP A 25 8.00 -6.88 10.64
N LYS A 26 7.93 -8.21 10.56
CA LYS A 26 6.74 -8.91 10.05
C LYS A 26 5.47 -8.59 10.84
N ALA A 27 5.56 -8.35 12.14
CA ALA A 27 4.40 -8.01 12.96
C ALA A 27 3.85 -6.63 12.61
N TYR A 28 4.72 -5.63 12.42
CA TYR A 28 4.28 -4.29 12.02
C TYR A 28 3.80 -4.25 10.57
N LEU A 29 4.45 -4.99 9.67
CA LEU A 29 4.02 -5.11 8.28
C LEU A 29 2.62 -5.73 8.17
N SER A 30 2.39 -6.84 8.88
CA SER A 30 1.07 -7.51 8.87
C SER A 30 -0.02 -6.62 9.45
N MET A 31 0.26 -5.80 10.46
CA MET A 31 -0.70 -4.80 10.94
C MET A 31 -0.94 -3.68 9.92
N ALA A 32 0.09 -3.30 9.16
CA ALA A 32 -0.03 -2.27 8.14
C ALA A 32 -0.75 -2.75 6.87
N GLU A 33 -0.75 -4.05 6.58
CA GLU A 33 -1.53 -4.65 5.48
C GLU A 33 -3.03 -4.34 5.58
N ASP A 34 -3.55 -4.07 6.79
CA ASP A 34 -4.95 -3.64 6.99
C ASP A 34 -5.31 -2.32 6.27
N ILE A 35 -4.33 -1.53 5.81
CA ILE A 35 -4.61 -0.35 4.97
C ILE A 35 -4.91 -0.71 3.52
N ILE A 36 -4.41 -1.84 3.01
CA ILE A 36 -4.59 -2.26 1.61
C ILE A 36 -6.06 -2.29 1.18
N PRO A 37 -6.97 -2.99 1.89
CA PRO A 37 -8.38 -2.99 1.51
C PRO A 37 -9.00 -1.59 1.55
N LYS A 38 -8.54 -0.71 2.45
CA LYS A 38 -9.03 0.68 2.51
C LYS A 38 -8.57 1.49 1.30
N ILE A 39 -7.35 1.28 0.81
CA ILE A 39 -6.85 1.92 -0.40
C ILE A 39 -7.66 1.47 -1.62
N ILE A 40 -7.95 0.17 -1.72
CA ILE A 40 -8.78 -0.37 -2.80
C ILE A 40 -10.21 0.21 -2.71
N GLU A 41 -10.80 0.30 -1.53
CA GLU A 41 -12.15 0.88 -1.36
C GLU A 41 -12.17 2.39 -1.68
N ALA A 42 -11.17 3.13 -1.19
CA ALA A 42 -11.06 4.57 -1.42
C ALA A 42 -10.58 4.92 -2.84
N GLN A 43 -10.05 3.94 -3.58
CA GLN A 43 -9.37 4.14 -4.86
C GLN A 43 -8.26 5.21 -4.77
N SER A 44 -7.59 5.28 -3.62
CA SER A 44 -6.63 6.32 -3.30
C SER A 44 -5.66 5.84 -2.23
N ALA A 45 -4.38 6.21 -2.39
CA ALA A 45 -3.38 5.99 -1.35
C ALA A 45 -3.56 6.92 -0.14
N ASP A 46 -4.42 7.94 -0.19
CA ASP A 46 -4.65 8.87 0.93
C ASP A 46 -5.59 8.27 1.98
N VAL A 47 -5.11 7.25 2.68
CA VAL A 47 -5.83 6.58 3.78
C VAL A 47 -5.08 6.72 5.11
N ASP A 48 -5.83 6.60 6.20
CA ASP A 48 -5.28 6.65 7.55
C ASP A 48 -4.35 5.46 7.84
N THR A 49 -3.22 5.75 8.49
CA THR A 49 -2.27 4.73 8.95
C THR A 49 -2.84 3.91 10.12
N VAL A 50 -2.35 2.67 10.29
CA VAL A 50 -2.73 1.81 11.41
C VAL A 50 -1.95 2.20 12.67
N SER A 51 -2.66 2.33 13.79
CA SER A 51 -2.06 2.61 15.09
C SER A 51 -1.09 1.50 15.51
N GLY A 52 0.13 1.87 15.88
CA GLY A 52 1.18 0.91 16.23
C GLY A 52 2.02 0.40 15.06
N ALA A 53 1.63 0.71 13.81
CA ALA A 53 2.36 0.35 12.59
C ALA A 53 2.55 1.57 11.67
N THR A 54 2.74 2.76 12.24
CA THR A 54 2.78 4.02 11.48
C THR A 54 3.87 4.05 10.42
N PHE A 55 5.07 3.56 10.73
CA PHE A 55 6.20 3.52 9.77
C PHE A 55 5.89 2.60 8.59
N SER A 56 5.48 1.37 8.88
CA SER A 56 5.08 0.36 7.89
C SER A 56 3.91 0.84 7.03
N SER A 57 2.87 1.41 7.66
CA SER A 57 1.70 1.96 6.98
C SER A 57 2.07 3.10 6.05
N THR A 58 2.94 4.00 6.50
CA THR A 58 3.46 5.10 5.66
C THR A 58 4.24 4.54 4.47
N GLY A 59 5.08 3.52 4.69
CA GLY A 59 5.83 2.89 3.60
C GLY A 59 4.94 2.24 2.55
N ILE A 60 3.91 1.49 2.93
CA ILE A 60 2.93 0.92 2.00
C ILE A 60 2.21 2.04 1.25
N ARG A 61 1.73 3.05 1.98
CA ARG A 61 1.01 4.19 1.41
C ARG A 61 1.82 4.91 0.34
N ASP A 62 3.06 5.24 0.66
CA ASP A 62 3.95 5.97 -0.24
C ASP A 62 4.30 5.10 -1.46
N ALA A 63 4.53 3.80 -1.27
CA ALA A 63 4.78 2.85 -2.36
C ALA A 63 3.57 2.70 -3.30
N VAL A 64 2.34 2.63 -2.76
CA VAL A 64 1.12 2.58 -3.56
C VAL A 64 0.90 3.90 -4.29
N SER A 65 1.10 5.05 -3.62
CA SER A 65 0.96 6.36 -4.25
C SER A 65 1.89 6.50 -5.45
N GLU A 66 3.13 6.02 -5.34
CA GLU A 66 4.10 6.02 -6.43
C GLU A 66 3.68 5.07 -7.57
N ALA A 67 3.22 3.85 -7.25
CA ALA A 67 2.73 2.90 -8.24
C ALA A 67 1.51 3.44 -9.02
N LEU A 68 0.58 4.12 -8.33
CA LEU A 68 -0.58 4.75 -8.98
C LEU A 68 -0.17 5.89 -9.91
N LYS A 69 0.77 6.75 -9.48
CA LYS A 69 1.31 7.81 -10.34
C LYS A 69 1.96 7.26 -11.61
N GLN A 70 2.63 6.11 -11.51
CA GLN A 70 3.21 5.44 -12.67
C GLN A 70 2.15 4.80 -13.57
N ALA A 71 1.04 4.32 -13.02
CA ALA A 71 -0.07 3.75 -13.79
C ALA A 71 -0.90 4.82 -14.53
N GLU A 72 -0.87 6.08 -14.09
CA GLU A 72 -1.53 7.22 -14.76
C GLU A 72 -0.73 7.85 -15.92
N GLN A 73 0.52 7.42 -16.15
CA GLN A 73 1.37 7.91 -17.27
C GLN A 73 1.23 7.07 -18.53
#